data_AF-A0A7U3ZRT8-F1
#
_entry.id   AF-A0A7U3ZRT8-F1
#
_cell.length_a   1.000
_cell.length_b   1.000
_cell.length_c   1.000
_cell.angle_alpha   90.00
_cell.angle_beta   90.00
_cell.angle_gamma   90.00
#
_symmetry.space_group_name_H-M   'P 1'
#
loop_
_entity.id
_entity.type
_entity.pdbx_description
1 polymer ?
#
loop_
_entity_poly.entity_id
_entity_poly.type
_entity_poly.pdbx_seq_one_letter_code
_entity_poly.pdbx_strand_id
1 'polypeptide(L)'
;MKTLKYRFVEFIPENVEEGILYISIEYCTAIHKCVCGCGQEVVTPLSPTDWALIFDGESVSLNPSIGNWGFKCQSHYWITKNQIRYAGKWTKKRIESGRKADVKRKIKFYNNAKT
;
A
#
# COMPACT_ATOMS: atom_id res chain seq x y z
N MET A 1 -12.40 11.80 -11.73
CA MET A 1 -11.96 10.63 -10.92
C MET A 1 -10.51 10.85 -10.53
N LYS A 2 -10.09 10.62 -9.28
CA LYS A 2 -8.71 10.94 -8.84
C LYS A 2 -7.77 9.77 -9.19
N THR A 3 -6.65 10.09 -9.82
CA THR A 3 -5.62 9.12 -10.23
C THR A 3 -4.27 9.49 -9.62
N LEU A 4 -3.39 8.50 -9.51
CA LEU A 4 -1.97 8.70 -9.22
C LEU A 4 -1.17 8.50 -10.51
N LYS A 5 -0.11 9.29 -10.67
CA LYS A 5 1.00 8.91 -11.55
C LYS A 5 1.87 7.90 -10.80
N TYR A 6 2.58 7.03 -11.51
CA TYR A 6 3.59 6.19 -10.90
C TYR A 6 4.97 6.52 -11.46
N ARG A 7 6.01 6.25 -10.69
CA ARG A 7 7.40 6.35 -11.12
C ARG A 7 8.17 5.16 -10.55
N PHE A 8 8.79 4.39 -11.43
CA PHE A 8 9.82 3.44 -11.02
C PHE A 8 11.10 4.21 -10.73
N VAL A 9 11.68 3.96 -9.56
CA VAL A 9 12.90 4.59 -9.10
C VAL A 9 13.78 3.54 -8.43
N GLU A 10 15.09 3.73 -8.49
CA GLU A 10 16.02 2.92 -7.70
C GLU A 10 15.85 3.27 -6.21
N PHE A 11 16.04 4.55 -5.88
CA PHE A 11 15.87 5.10 -4.53
C PHE A 11 14.61 5.96 -4.42
N ILE A 12 13.89 5.81 -3.31
CA ILE A 12 12.79 6.71 -2.96
C ILE A 12 13.35 8.12 -2.74
N PRO A 13 12.77 9.17 -3.35
CA PRO A 13 13.25 10.54 -3.14
C PRO A 13 13.01 10.98 -1.69
N GLU A 14 13.90 11.82 -1.17
CA GLU A 14 13.75 12.43 0.16
C GLU A 14 12.42 13.19 0.30
N ASN A 15 11.97 13.83 -0.78
CA ASN A 15 10.70 14.53 -0.84
C ASN A 15 9.67 13.75 -1.68
N VAL A 16 8.77 13.03 -1.00
CA VAL A 16 7.67 12.32 -1.65
C VAL A 16 6.58 13.31 -2.09
N GLU A 17 6.39 13.44 -3.40
CA GLU A 17 5.40 14.35 -4.00
C GLU A 17 3.95 13.85 -3.85
N GLU A 18 3.00 14.79 -3.77
CA GLU A 18 1.58 14.46 -3.85
C GLU A 18 1.20 13.95 -5.25
N GLY A 19 0.29 12.97 -5.30
CA GLY A 19 -0.23 12.47 -6.57
C GLY A 19 0.70 11.50 -7.31
N ILE A 20 1.86 11.14 -6.71
CA ILE A 20 2.82 10.21 -7.29
C ILE A 20 3.00 9.00 -6.37
N LEU A 21 2.91 7.80 -6.97
CA LEU A 21 3.30 6.54 -6.37
C LEU A 21 4.72 6.20 -6.83
N TYR A 22 5.69 6.37 -5.93
CA TYR A 22 7.06 5.94 -6.14
C TYR A 22 7.17 4.46 -5.86
N ILE A 23 7.85 3.74 -6.74
CA ILE A 23 8.00 2.29 -6.67
C ILE A 23 9.47 1.96 -6.85
N SER A 24 10.08 1.35 -5.84
CA SER A 24 11.39 0.72 -5.95
C SER A 24 11.23 -0.79 -5.96
N ILE A 25 11.54 -1.39 -7.10
CA ILE A 25 11.57 -2.86 -7.25
C ILE A 25 12.78 -3.42 -6.51
N GLU A 26 13.93 -2.76 -6.58
CA GLU A 26 15.16 -3.19 -5.91
C GLU A 26 15.00 -3.29 -4.39
N TYR A 27 14.32 -2.31 -3.78
CA TYR A 27 14.05 -2.30 -2.35
C TYR A 27 12.66 -2.84 -1.98
N CYS A 28 11.96 -3.45 -2.93
CA CYS A 28 10.65 -4.08 -2.73
C CYS A 28 9.67 -3.17 -1.95
N THR A 29 9.53 -1.91 -2.34
CA THR A 29 8.68 -0.95 -1.64
C THR A 29 8.01 0.02 -2.59
N ALA A 30 6.80 0.45 -2.23
CA ALA A 30 6.13 1.57 -2.88
C ALA A 30 5.67 2.59 -1.83
N ILE A 31 5.74 3.87 -2.18
CA ILE A 31 5.43 4.97 -1.27
C ILE A 31 4.73 6.12 -1.99
N HIS A 32 3.77 6.73 -1.31
CA HIS A 32 3.06 7.91 -1.79
C HIS A 32 2.57 8.75 -0.62
N LYS A 33 2.27 10.02 -0.87
CA LYS A 33 1.51 10.84 0.08
C LYS A 33 0.07 10.36 0.15
N CYS A 34 -0.47 10.29 1.36
CA CYS A 34 -1.82 9.82 1.62
C CYS A 34 -2.84 10.58 0.77
N VAL A 35 -3.62 9.84 -0.02
CA VAL A 35 -4.49 10.40 -1.06
C VAL A 35 -5.64 11.26 -0.55
N CYS A 36 -5.91 11.21 0.76
CA CYS A 36 -6.88 12.08 1.44
C CYS A 36 -6.37 13.51 1.63
N GLY A 37 -5.08 13.79 1.40
CA GLY A 37 -4.50 15.13 1.52
C GLY A 37 -3.95 15.46 2.91
N CYS A 38 -3.76 14.48 3.81
CA CYS A 38 -3.20 14.75 5.13
C CYS A 38 -1.66 14.86 5.18
N GLY A 39 -0.97 14.79 4.03
CA GLY A 39 0.49 14.93 3.91
C GLY A 39 1.35 13.80 4.48
N GLN A 40 0.73 12.77 5.08
CA GLN A 40 1.44 11.61 5.63
C GLN A 40 1.94 10.69 4.51
N GLU A 41 3.13 10.12 4.69
CA GLU A 41 3.67 9.12 3.77
C GLU A 41 3.12 7.73 4.09
N VAL A 42 2.66 7.06 3.04
CA VAL A 42 2.11 5.73 3.11
C VAL A 42 3.11 4.79 2.49
N VAL A 43 3.71 3.94 3.31
CA VAL A 43 4.65 2.91 2.85
C VAL A 43 3.90 1.61 2.64
N THR A 44 4.11 0.99 1.48
CA THR A 44 3.55 -0.31 1.09
C THR A 44 4.68 -1.25 0.69
N PRO A 45 5.20 -2.05 1.65
CA PRO A 45 6.17 -3.10 1.35
C PRO A 45 5.60 -4.09 0.35
N LEU A 46 6.40 -4.38 -0.69
CA LEU A 46 6.06 -5.34 -1.73
C LEU A 46 6.59 -6.71 -1.31
N SER A 47 5.70 -7.57 -0.79
CA SER A 47 6.08 -8.90 -0.32
C SER A 47 4.94 -9.89 -0.53
N PRO A 48 5.22 -11.20 -0.55
CA PRO A 48 4.18 -12.24 -0.64
C PRO A 48 3.13 -12.19 0.48
N THR A 49 3.43 -11.49 1.58
CA THR A 49 2.56 -11.41 2.76
C THR A 49 1.92 -10.04 2.98
N ASP A 50 2.38 -9.02 2.26
CA ASP A 50 1.97 -7.62 2.37
C ASP A 50 1.22 -7.18 1.11
N TRP A 51 1.76 -6.22 0.35
CA TRP A 51 1.16 -5.75 -0.90
C TRP A 51 1.81 -6.41 -2.11
N ALA A 52 0.99 -6.77 -3.08
CA ALA A 52 1.38 -7.09 -4.43
C ALA A 52 1.27 -5.85 -5.31
N LEU A 53 2.33 -5.58 -6.08
CA LEU A 53 2.29 -4.65 -7.20
C LEU A 53 1.87 -5.40 -8.46
N ILE A 54 0.90 -4.84 -9.18
CA ILE A 54 0.48 -5.34 -10.50
C ILE A 54 0.78 -4.22 -11.49
N PHE A 55 1.62 -4.50 -12.48
CA PHE A 55 1.99 -3.58 -13.55
C PHE A 55 1.77 -4.25 -14.91
N ASP A 56 0.98 -3.61 -15.78
CA ASP A 56 0.58 -4.15 -17.10
C ASP A 56 1.27 -3.43 -18.28
N GLY A 57 2.29 -2.61 -18.01
CA GLY A 57 2.96 -1.78 -19.02
C GLY A 57 2.37 -0.37 -19.15
N GLU A 58 1.14 -0.15 -18.67
CA GLU A 58 0.46 1.15 -18.76
C GLU A 58 0.10 1.70 -17.37
N SER A 59 -0.31 0.83 -16.46
CA SER A 59 -0.92 1.20 -15.19
C SER A 59 -0.46 0.31 -14.04
N VAL A 60 -0.56 0.84 -12.82
CA VAL A 60 -0.22 0.11 -11.60
C VAL A 60 -1.44 -0.08 -10.70
N SER A 61 -1.46 -1.23 -10.01
CA SER A 61 -2.40 -1.53 -8.93
C SER A 61 -1.65 -2.06 -7.72
N LEU A 62 -2.17 -1.78 -6.53
CA LEU A 62 -1.71 -2.37 -5.28
C LEU A 62 -2.83 -3.22 -4.67
N ASN A 63 -2.48 -4.42 -4.23
CA ASN A 63 -3.41 -5.36 -3.60
C ASN A 63 -2.77 -5.98 -2.35
N PRO A 64 -3.44 -5.99 -1.18
CA PRO A 64 -4.83 -5.56 -0.92
C PRO A 64 -4.98 -4.03 -0.83
N SER A 65 -6.19 -3.58 -0.47
CA SER A 65 -6.48 -2.18 -0.13
C SER A 65 -5.54 -1.62 0.93
N ILE A 66 -5.34 -0.31 0.91
CA ILE A 66 -4.53 0.42 1.87
C ILE A 66 -5.44 1.01 2.95
N GLY A 67 -5.30 0.52 4.19
CA GLY A 67 -6.00 1.03 5.36
C GLY A 67 -5.06 1.74 6.32
N ASN A 68 -5.11 3.07 6.36
CA ASN A 68 -4.24 3.90 7.19
C ASN A 68 -4.76 4.04 8.64
N TRP A 69 -5.05 2.92 9.29
CA TRP A 69 -5.71 2.88 10.60
C TRP A 69 -4.88 3.45 11.75
N GLY A 70 -3.57 3.58 11.56
CA GLY A 70 -2.67 4.27 12.50
C GLY A 70 -2.63 5.79 12.35
N PHE A 71 -3.12 6.32 11.22
CA PHE A 71 -3.14 7.76 10.97
C PHE A 71 -4.38 8.41 11.56
N LYS A 72 -4.30 9.69 11.90
CA LYS A 72 -5.45 10.49 12.34
C LYS A 72 -6.59 10.48 11.30
N CYS A 73 -6.27 10.45 10.01
CA CYS A 73 -7.27 10.47 8.95
C CYS A 73 -8.05 9.15 8.80
N GLN A 74 -7.44 8.01 9.18
CA GLN A 74 -7.99 6.66 9.02
C GLN A 74 -8.56 6.42 7.61
N SER A 75 -7.86 6.92 6.58
CA SER A 75 -8.29 6.75 5.20
C SER A 75 -8.16 5.29 4.76
N HIS A 76 -9.06 4.88 3.86
CA HIS A 76 -9.07 3.54 3.31
C HIS A 76 -9.44 3.60 1.83
N TYR A 77 -8.62 2.99 0.99
CA TYR A 77 -8.75 3.10 -0.45
C TYR A 77 -8.01 1.97 -1.17
N TRP A 78 -8.38 1.82 -2.44
CA TRP A 78 -7.68 1.00 -3.42
C TRP A 78 -6.92 1.90 -4.39
N ILE A 79 -5.80 1.40 -4.89
CA ILE A 79 -5.13 1.90 -6.09
C ILE A 79 -5.26 0.81 -7.14
N THR A 80 -6.07 1.06 -8.16
CA THR A 80 -6.36 0.07 -9.23
C THR A 80 -6.31 0.74 -10.59
N LYS A 81 -5.43 0.27 -11.47
CA LYS A 81 -5.15 0.89 -12.78
C LYS A 81 -4.93 2.40 -12.68
N ASN A 82 -4.02 2.81 -11.79
CA ASN A 82 -3.74 4.21 -11.42
C ASN A 82 -4.88 4.96 -10.71
N GLN A 83 -6.07 4.38 -10.56
CA GLN A 83 -7.24 5.05 -10.00
C GLN A 83 -7.32 4.87 -8.49
N ILE A 84 -7.62 5.96 -7.79
CA ILE A 84 -7.92 5.93 -6.36
C ILE A 84 -9.42 5.65 -6.19
N ARG A 85 -9.74 4.53 -5.53
CA ARG A 85 -11.13 4.21 -5.15
C ARG A 85 -11.22 4.16 -3.64
N TYR A 86 -11.87 5.18 -3.06
CA TYR A 86 -12.12 5.19 -1.62
C TYR A 86 -12.98 4.00 -1.21
N ALA A 87 -12.63 3.42 -0.07
CA ALA A 87 -13.33 2.32 0.55
C ALA A 87 -13.82 2.74 1.94
N GLY A 88 -14.91 2.11 2.40
CA GLY A 88 -15.51 2.44 3.69
C GLY A 88 -14.55 2.18 4.86
N LYS A 89 -14.61 3.03 5.89
CA LYS A 89 -13.84 2.84 7.12
C LYS A 89 -14.19 1.52 7.79
N TRP A 90 -13.18 0.83 8.29
CA TRP A 90 -13.39 -0.40 9.04
C TRP A 90 -13.76 -0.08 10.50
N THR A 91 -14.59 -0.92 11.09
CA THR A 91 -14.82 -0.88 12.54
C THR A 91 -13.56 -1.33 13.28
N LYS A 92 -13.39 -0.90 14.54
CA LYS A 92 -12.27 -1.34 15.38
C LYS A 92 -12.12 -2.87 15.42
N LYS A 93 -13.25 -3.60 15.51
CA LYS A 93 -13.28 -5.07 15.48
C LYS A 93 -12.74 -5.63 14.16
N ARG A 94 -13.10 -5.02 13.02
CA ARG A 94 -12.62 -5.43 11.69
C ARG A 94 -11.14 -5.12 11.50
N ILE A 95 -10.66 -3.97 11.98
CA ILE A 95 -9.22 -3.60 11.98
C ILE A 95 -8.42 -4.63 12.77
N GLU A 96 -8.86 -4.95 13.98
CA GLU A 96 -8.16 -5.90 14.85
C GLU A 96 -8.14 -7.32 14.25
N SER A 97 -9.28 -7.77 13.71
CA SER A 97 -9.35 -9.05 13.01
C SER A 97 -8.40 -9.10 11.81
N GLY A 98 -8.35 -8.04 11.00
CA GLY A 98 -7.42 -7.91 9.87
C GLY A 98 -5.96 -8.03 10.30
N ARG A 99 -5.55 -7.26 11.32
CA ARG A 99 -4.18 -7.32 11.86
C ARG A 99 -3.79 -8.72 12.34
N LYS A 100 -4.69 -9.40 13.08
CA LYS A 100 -4.45 -10.78 13.52
C LYS A 100 -4.28 -11.75 12.34
N ALA A 101 -5.10 -11.60 11.30
CA ALA A 101 -4.98 -12.40 10.09
C ALA A 101 -3.65 -12.13 9.37
N ASP A 102 -3.21 -10.88 9.28
CA ASP A 102 -1.94 -10.50 8.66
C ASP A 102 -0.75 -11.12 9.39
N VAL A 103 -0.72 -11.01 10.73
CA VAL A 103 0.32 -11.64 11.57
C VAL A 103 0.36 -13.15 11.35
N LYS A 104 -0.81 -13.82 11.35
CA LYS A 104 -0.89 -15.26 11.13
C LYS A 104 -0.38 -15.66 9.73
N ARG A 105 -0.72 -14.90 8.68
CA ARG A 105 -0.21 -15.15 7.32
C ARG A 105 1.30 -15.02 7.26
N LYS A 106 1.88 -13.97 7.87
CA LYS A 106 3.33 -13.76 7.93
C LYS A 106 4.04 -14.91 8.63
N ILE A 107 3.60 -15.29 9.82
CA ILE A 107 4.18 -16.41 10.58
C ILE A 107 4.15 -17.70 9.75
N LYS A 108 3.00 -18.02 9.14
CA LYS A 108 2.87 -19.23 8.30
C LYS A 108 3.85 -19.21 7.12
N PHE A 109 3.97 -18.08 6.42
CA PHE A 109 4.84 -17.97 5.25
C PHE A 109 6.32 -18.16 5.62
N TYR A 110 6.81 -17.43 6.62
CA TYR A 110 8.23 -17.48 7.00
C TYR A 110 8.64 -18.73 7.78
N ASN A 111 7.70 -19.41 8.45
CA ASN A 111 7.99 -20.72 9.04
C ASN A 111 8.12 -21.81 7.97
N ASN A 112 7.25 -21.79 6.95
CA ASN A 112 7.32 -22.76 5.86
C ASN A 112 8.57 -22.56 4.99
N ALA A 113 9.01 -21.32 4.77
CA ALA A 113 10.22 -21.00 4.00
C ALA A 113 11.54 -21.40 4.68
N LYS A 114 11.51 -21.83 5.95
CA LYS A 114 12.68 -22.33 6.71
C LYS A 114 12.82 -23.85 6.67
N THR A 115 12.06 -24.53 5.82
CA THR A 115 12.09 -25.99 5.61
C THR A 115 12.43 -26.26 4.15
#